data_AF-A0A017T4W7-F1
#
_entry.id   AF-A0A017T4W7-F1
#
_cell.length_a   1.000
_cell.length_b   1.000
_cell.length_c   1.000
_cell.angle_alpha   90.00
_cell.angle_beta   90.00
_cell.angle_gamma   90.00
#
_symmetry.space_group_name_H-M   'P 1'
#
loop_
_entity.id
_entity.type
_entity.pdbx_description
1 polymer ?
#
loop_
_entity_poly.entity_id
_entity_poly.type
_entity_poly.pdbx_seq_one_letter_code
_entity_poly.pdbx_strand_id
1 'polypeptide(L)'
;MDVAAPRSAHATVHVNGELFGRYATVESTDNDTFLNAWFGSDEGNLYEGAYGSDIYVGLEDTFELDKGDDVNFADITEFAEALDQMTDPDTFLTDVAEVIDIEAYLRFAATGIYMGYWDSYVSEWQNNYYIYRRPSDSRWVFIPWGIDQTFSSTMNPFLREGRVQKMCMDSPPCKQRLAQTYEEVSARASSIWWDWRRGSGRSSGTRCSTTPAKRWTRARSRRAWPPASITSRIVLRY
;
A
#
# COMPACT_ATOMS: atom_id res chain seq x y z
N MET A 1 -10.74 -1.30 -4.41
CA MET A 1 -11.27 -1.50 -3.05
C MET A 1 -11.38 -0.17 -2.29
N ASP A 2 -11.40 0.98 -2.97
CA ASP A 2 -11.39 2.32 -2.36
C ASP A 2 -10.31 2.51 -1.30
N VAL A 3 -9.13 1.96 -1.57
CA VAL A 3 -7.89 2.18 -0.82
C VAL A 3 -7.08 3.17 -1.64
N ALA A 4 -6.63 4.26 -1.01
CA ALA A 4 -5.68 5.16 -1.64
C ALA A 4 -4.41 4.39 -1.96
N ALA A 5 -4.03 4.32 -3.23
CA ALA A 5 -2.89 3.51 -3.67
C ALA A 5 -2.26 4.12 -4.93
N PRO A 6 -0.92 4.07 -5.07
CA PRO A 6 -0.23 4.59 -6.24
C PRO A 6 -0.76 4.00 -7.54
N ARG A 7 -0.99 4.85 -8.55
CA ARG A 7 -1.30 4.38 -9.89
C ARG A 7 -0.08 3.67 -10.49
N SER A 8 -0.34 2.66 -11.30
CA SER A 8 0.71 1.98 -12.06
C SER A 8 0.35 1.79 -13.52
N ALA A 9 1.38 1.78 -14.36
CA ALA A 9 1.27 1.49 -15.78
C ALA A 9 2.51 0.74 -16.24
N HIS A 10 2.47 0.18 -17.44
CA HIS A 10 3.64 -0.48 -18.04
C HIS A 10 4.31 0.42 -19.07
N ALA A 11 5.64 0.54 -19.01
CA ALA A 11 6.44 1.34 -19.92
C ALA A 11 7.50 0.48 -20.66
N THR A 12 7.80 0.85 -21.91
CA THR A 12 8.96 0.33 -22.63
C THR A 12 10.05 1.40 -22.62
N VAL A 13 11.16 1.11 -21.93
CA VAL A 13 12.22 2.07 -21.64
C VAL A 13 13.35 1.91 -22.66
N HIS A 14 13.82 3.04 -23.20
CA HIS A 14 15.03 3.12 -24.03
C HIS A 14 16.03 4.07 -23.37
N VAL A 15 17.32 3.71 -23.37
CA VAL A 15 18.42 4.52 -22.84
C VAL A 15 19.39 4.77 -23.98
N ASN A 16 19.66 6.04 -24.30
CA ASN A 16 20.51 6.44 -25.44
C ASN A 16 20.08 5.82 -26.79
N GLY A 17 18.77 5.66 -26.99
CA GLY A 17 18.20 5.06 -28.21
C GLY A 17 18.17 3.53 -28.21
N GLU A 18 18.80 2.86 -27.24
CA GLU A 18 18.81 1.41 -27.13
C GLU A 18 17.69 0.91 -26.21
N LEU A 19 17.01 -0.17 -26.59
CA LEU A 19 15.97 -0.80 -25.77
C LEU A 19 16.58 -1.32 -24.46
N PHE A 20 16.09 -0.80 -23.33
CA PHE A 20 16.50 -1.25 -22.01
C PHE A 20 15.56 -2.32 -21.45
N GLY A 21 14.25 -2.22 -21.72
CA GLY A 21 13.30 -3.27 -21.37
C GLY A 21 11.87 -2.80 -21.09
N ARG A 22 11.07 -3.70 -20.50
CA ARG A 22 9.72 -3.41 -20.00
C ARG A 22 9.78 -3.17 -18.50
N TYR A 23 9.13 -2.11 -18.06
CA TYR A 23 9.10 -1.66 -16.67
C TYR A 23 7.67 -1.39 -16.23
N ALA A 24 7.43 -1.47 -14.92
CA ALA A 24 6.27 -0.84 -14.30
C ALA A 24 6.67 0.58 -13.92
N THR A 25 5.88 1.56 -14.34
CA THR A 25 5.92 2.91 -13.78
C THR A 25 4.95 2.94 -12.62
N VAL A 26 5.44 3.34 -11.45
CA VAL A 26 4.65 3.49 -10.23
C VAL A 26 4.63 4.97 -9.91
N GLU A 27 3.44 5.49 -9.62
CA GLU A 27 3.24 6.85 -9.14
C GLU A 27 3.97 7.05 -7.80
N SER A 28 4.64 8.18 -7.61
CA SER A 28 5.27 8.50 -6.32
C SER A 28 4.21 8.90 -5.31
N THR A 29 4.24 8.38 -4.09
CA THR A 29 3.19 8.66 -3.07
C THR A 29 3.24 10.08 -2.53
N ASP A 30 4.42 10.71 -2.53
CA ASP A 30 4.69 12.07 -2.07
C ASP A 30 4.27 13.17 -3.07
N ASN A 31 3.82 12.81 -4.27
CA ASN A 31 3.49 13.81 -5.29
C ASN A 31 2.15 14.52 -5.01
N ASP A 32 2.08 15.80 -5.39
CA ASP A 32 0.92 16.67 -5.21
C ASP A 32 -0.36 16.11 -5.84
N THR A 33 -0.26 15.52 -7.03
CA THR A 33 -1.38 15.00 -7.81
C THR A 33 -2.02 13.79 -7.13
N PHE A 34 -1.21 12.89 -6.55
CA PHE A 34 -1.68 11.72 -5.82
C PHE A 34 -2.45 12.16 -4.57
N LEU A 35 -1.82 12.99 -3.73
CA LEU A 35 -2.40 13.42 -2.47
C LEU A 35 -3.65 14.29 -2.67
N ASN A 36 -3.63 15.23 -3.60
CA ASN A 36 -4.82 16.03 -3.93
C ASN A 36 -5.97 15.17 -4.49
N ALA A 37 -5.69 14.15 -5.31
CA ALA A 37 -6.72 13.29 -5.87
C ALA A 37 -7.44 12.44 -4.81
N TRP A 38 -6.72 11.96 -3.79
CA TRP A 38 -7.29 11.11 -2.74
C TRP A 38 -7.78 11.87 -1.52
N PHE A 39 -7.13 12.99 -1.17
CA PHE A 39 -7.34 13.67 0.11
C PHE A 39 -7.76 15.13 -0.04
N GLY A 40 -7.80 15.66 -1.26
CA GLY A 40 -8.19 17.05 -1.55
C GLY A 40 -7.17 18.10 -1.12
N SER A 41 -6.02 17.68 -0.61
CA SER A 41 -4.89 18.51 -0.21
C SER A 41 -3.62 17.65 -0.21
N ASP A 42 -2.48 18.27 -0.46
CA ASP A 42 -1.16 17.70 -0.28
C ASP A 42 -0.35 18.37 0.83
N GLU A 43 -0.96 19.27 1.61
CA GLU A 43 -0.32 20.06 2.70
C GLU A 43 -0.19 19.28 4.03
N GLY A 44 -0.25 17.96 3.99
CA GLY A 44 -0.19 17.10 5.18
C GLY A 44 1.17 16.41 5.28
N ASN A 45 1.48 15.89 6.47
CA ASN A 45 2.69 15.12 6.66
C ASN A 45 2.50 13.68 6.17
N LEU A 46 3.40 13.22 5.29
CA LEU A 46 3.46 11.85 4.76
C LEU A 46 4.72 11.18 5.27
N TYR A 47 4.58 10.01 5.88
CA TYR A 47 5.69 9.24 6.41
C TYR A 47 5.75 7.86 5.77
N GLU A 48 6.95 7.42 5.38
CA GLU A 48 7.23 6.02 5.05
C GLU A 48 7.67 5.29 6.33
N GLY A 49 7.04 4.14 6.63
CA GLY A 49 7.53 3.25 7.68
C GLY A 49 8.68 2.40 7.18
N ALA A 50 9.87 2.50 7.80
CA ALA A 50 10.96 1.58 7.50
C ALA A 50 10.61 0.13 7.88
N TYR A 51 11.41 -0.84 7.45
CA TYR A 51 11.20 -2.25 7.82
C TYR A 51 11.19 -2.43 9.34
N GLY A 52 10.07 -2.91 9.89
CA GLY A 52 9.83 -3.10 11.32
C GLY A 52 9.37 -1.84 12.07
N SER A 53 9.13 -0.74 11.35
CA SER A 53 8.62 0.51 11.94
C SER A 53 7.17 0.35 12.37
N ASP A 54 6.86 0.73 13.61
CA ASP A 54 5.51 0.67 14.17
C ASP A 54 5.26 1.88 15.07
N ILE A 55 3.99 2.12 15.43
CA ILE A 55 3.54 3.37 16.04
C ILE A 55 3.65 3.26 17.57
N TYR A 56 4.86 3.37 18.09
CA TYR A 56 5.13 3.46 19.53
C TYR A 56 5.99 4.69 19.83
N VAL A 57 5.78 5.28 21.00
CA VAL A 57 6.65 6.35 21.51
C VAL A 57 8.09 5.80 21.59
N GLY A 58 9.04 6.54 21.01
CA GLY A 58 10.44 6.14 20.91
C GLY A 58 10.81 5.37 19.64
N LEU A 59 9.89 5.17 18.70
CA LEU A 59 10.16 4.60 17.36
C LEU A 59 9.98 5.63 16.24
N GLU A 60 9.83 6.91 16.56
CA GLU A 60 9.59 7.97 15.57
C GLU A 60 10.69 8.05 14.52
N ASP A 61 11.94 7.81 14.93
CA ASP A 61 13.14 7.83 14.05
C ASP A 61 13.20 6.65 13.07
N THR A 62 12.27 5.69 13.16
CA THR A 62 12.11 4.60 12.19
C THR A 62 11.22 5.00 11.01
N PHE A 63 10.63 6.19 11.03
CA PHE A 63 9.87 6.74 9.91
C PHE A 63 10.74 7.71 9.09
N GLU A 64 10.51 7.77 7.78
CA GLU A 64 11.06 8.81 6.90
C GLU A 64 9.95 9.82 6.57
N LEU A 65 10.21 11.12 6.78
CA LEU A 65 9.29 12.19 6.38
C LEU A 65 9.48 12.47 4.88
N ASP A 66 8.67 11.82 4.05
CA ASP A 66 8.71 11.98 2.59
C ASP A 66 8.11 13.30 2.13
N LYS A 67 7.14 13.83 2.88
CA LYS A 67 6.52 15.13 2.61
C LYS A 67 5.98 15.79 3.86
N GLY A 68 6.10 17.11 3.92
CA GLY A 68 5.62 17.94 5.02
C GLY A 68 6.75 18.66 5.74
N ASP A 69 6.47 19.18 6.93
CA ASP A 69 7.40 20.01 7.71
C ASP A 69 7.57 19.57 9.18
N ASP A 70 6.95 18.46 9.59
CA ASP A 70 7.14 17.86 10.92
C ASP A 70 8.45 17.07 11.04
N VAL A 71 9.57 17.79 10.91
CA VAL A 71 10.94 17.23 10.98
C VAL A 71 11.28 16.60 12.33
N ASN A 72 10.48 16.83 13.37
CA ASN A 72 10.67 16.25 14.71
C ASN A 72 9.73 15.07 14.99
N PHE A 73 8.89 14.68 14.02
CA PHE A 73 7.95 13.57 14.14
C PHE A 73 6.96 13.73 15.31
N ALA A 74 6.63 14.97 15.68
CA ALA A 74 5.71 15.26 16.78
C ALA A 74 4.32 14.66 16.52
N ASP A 75 3.90 14.61 15.26
CA ASP A 75 2.64 14.00 14.85
C ASP A 75 2.63 12.49 15.13
N ILE A 76 3.74 11.80 14.87
CA ILE A 76 3.88 10.36 15.14
C ILE A 76 3.86 10.09 16.65
N THR A 77 4.56 10.91 17.44
CA THR A 77 4.49 10.83 18.91
C THR A 77 3.05 11.03 19.40
N GLU A 78 2.35 12.06 18.93
CA GLU A 78 0.94 12.32 19.28
C GLU A 78 0.05 11.12 18.92
N PHE A 79 0.27 10.50 17.75
CA PHE A 79 -0.47 9.31 17.35
C PHE A 79 -0.20 8.13 18.27
N ALA A 80 1.07 7.87 18.60
CA ALA A 80 1.46 6.80 19.51
C ALA A 80 0.89 6.99 20.92
N GLU A 81 0.91 8.22 21.44
CA GLU A 81 0.34 8.57 22.74
C GLU A 81 -1.19 8.44 22.75
N ALA A 82 -1.87 8.81 21.66
CA ALA A 82 -3.31 8.60 21.55
C ALA A 82 -3.67 7.10 21.59
N LEU A 83 -2.89 6.25 20.92
CA LEU A 83 -3.03 4.80 21.00
C LEU A 83 -2.72 4.25 22.41
N ASP A 84 -1.82 4.88 23.18
CA ASP A 84 -1.53 4.48 24.57
C ASP A 84 -2.75 4.67 25.49
N GLN A 85 -3.61 5.64 25.20
CA GLN A 85 -4.82 5.91 26.00
C GLN A 85 -5.97 4.92 25.73
N MET A 86 -5.93 4.19 24.61
CA MET A 86 -6.98 3.25 24.20
C MET A 86 -6.80 1.88 24.86
N THR A 87 -7.06 1.82 26.17
CA THR A 87 -6.81 0.61 26.97
C THR A 87 -7.97 -0.38 26.99
N ASP A 88 -9.16 0.03 26.56
CA ASP A 88 -10.36 -0.81 26.54
C ASP A 88 -10.64 -1.36 25.12
N PRO A 89 -10.46 -2.68 24.89
CA PRO A 89 -10.70 -3.27 23.58
C PRO A 89 -12.16 -3.14 23.10
N ASP A 90 -13.14 -3.03 24.01
CA ASP A 90 -14.56 -2.96 23.61
C ASP A 90 -14.92 -1.61 22.99
N THR A 91 -14.14 -0.57 23.26
CA THR A 91 -14.34 0.81 22.75
C THR A 91 -13.37 1.19 21.64
N PHE A 92 -12.26 0.47 21.46
CA PHE A 92 -11.21 0.75 20.48
C PHE A 92 -11.71 1.14 19.08
N LEU A 93 -12.71 0.44 18.51
CA LEU A 93 -13.21 0.77 17.17
C LEU A 93 -13.74 2.21 17.06
N THR A 94 -14.38 2.70 18.13
CA THR A 94 -14.91 4.06 18.19
C THR A 94 -13.80 5.04 18.53
N ASP A 95 -12.98 4.73 19.53
CA ASP A 95 -11.93 5.64 20.02
C ASP A 95 -10.87 5.91 18.94
N VAL A 96 -10.47 4.87 18.20
CA VAL A 96 -9.47 5.00 17.14
C VAL A 96 -10.01 5.78 15.94
N ALA A 97 -11.34 5.84 15.74
CA ALA A 97 -11.96 6.56 14.63
C ALA A 97 -11.77 8.09 14.70
N GLU A 98 -11.45 8.61 15.89
CA GLU A 98 -11.12 10.02 16.12
C GLU A 98 -9.70 10.36 15.65
N VAL A 99 -8.79 9.38 15.59
CA VAL A 99 -7.38 9.60 15.22
C VAL A 99 -7.02 9.03 13.85
N ILE A 100 -7.68 7.96 13.41
CA ILE A 100 -7.48 7.39 12.08
C ILE A 100 -8.79 7.41 11.29
N ASP A 101 -8.68 7.47 9.97
CA ASP A 101 -9.80 7.12 9.10
C ASP A 101 -10.01 5.59 9.17
N ILE A 102 -10.76 5.14 10.18
CA ILE A 102 -10.91 3.72 10.49
C ILE A 102 -11.52 2.93 9.32
N GLU A 103 -12.41 3.56 8.56
CA GLU A 103 -13.03 2.96 7.39
C GLU A 103 -12.05 2.80 6.22
N ALA A 104 -11.12 3.76 6.03
CA ALA A 104 -10.02 3.59 5.08
C ALA A 104 -9.02 2.54 5.55
N TYR A 105 -8.69 2.51 6.85
CA TYR A 105 -7.79 1.52 7.45
C TYR A 105 -8.31 0.09 7.29
N LEU A 106 -9.60 -0.15 7.57
CA LEU A 106 -10.20 -1.48 7.43
C LEU A 106 -10.17 -1.96 5.97
N ARG A 107 -10.36 -1.07 5.00
CA ARG A 107 -10.21 -1.39 3.57
C ARG A 107 -8.76 -1.70 3.21
N PHE A 108 -7.80 -0.93 3.72
CA PHE A 108 -6.36 -1.18 3.57
C PHE A 108 -6.01 -2.57 4.11
N ALA A 109 -6.38 -2.87 5.35
CA ALA A 109 -6.12 -4.15 6.01
C ALA A 109 -6.77 -5.33 5.28
N ALA A 110 -8.09 -5.25 5.01
CA ALA A 110 -8.82 -6.30 4.31
C ALA A 110 -8.28 -6.57 2.91
N THR A 111 -7.89 -5.51 2.18
CA THR A 111 -7.30 -5.64 0.84
C THR A 111 -5.91 -6.30 0.91
N GLY A 112 -5.06 -5.91 1.86
CA GLY A 112 -3.75 -6.54 2.07
C GLY A 112 -3.88 -8.03 2.39
N ILE A 113 -4.79 -8.40 3.30
CA ILE A 113 -5.08 -9.79 3.65
C ILE A 113 -5.58 -10.57 2.43
N TYR A 114 -6.51 -10.00 1.65
CA TYR A 114 -7.04 -10.64 0.44
C TYR A 114 -5.94 -10.88 -0.61
N MET A 115 -5.02 -9.94 -0.77
CA MET A 115 -3.91 -10.03 -1.72
C MET A 115 -2.79 -10.97 -1.26
N GLY A 116 -2.81 -11.46 -0.02
CA GLY A 116 -1.71 -12.24 0.53
C GLY A 116 -0.45 -11.38 0.72
N TYR A 117 -0.62 -10.14 1.15
CA TYR A 117 0.47 -9.19 1.30
C TYR A 117 1.28 -9.41 2.59
N TRP A 118 2.22 -10.35 2.53
CA TRP A 118 2.85 -11.02 3.67
C TRP A 118 3.84 -10.19 4.51
N ASP A 119 4.40 -9.11 3.97
CA ASP A 119 5.30 -8.16 4.65
C ASP A 119 4.74 -6.72 4.65
N SER A 120 3.42 -6.59 4.72
CA SER A 120 2.70 -5.33 4.94
C SER A 120 2.46 -5.03 6.41
N TYR A 121 2.16 -3.77 6.76
CA TYR A 121 1.80 -3.33 8.11
C TYR A 121 0.83 -4.26 8.88
N VAL A 122 -0.11 -4.94 8.19
CA VAL A 122 -1.15 -5.78 8.81
C VAL A 122 -0.80 -7.29 8.85
N SER A 123 0.43 -7.63 8.49
CA SER A 123 0.93 -8.99 8.25
C SER A 123 2.19 -9.28 9.07
N GLU A 124 2.94 -10.34 8.78
CA GLU A 124 4.07 -10.81 9.61
C GLU A 124 5.14 -9.75 9.91
N TRP A 125 5.24 -8.67 9.12
CA TRP A 125 6.24 -7.61 9.28
C TRP A 125 5.64 -6.22 9.05
N GLN A 126 5.98 -5.24 9.89
CA GLN A 126 5.56 -3.85 9.68
C GLN A 126 6.43 -3.20 8.59
N ASN A 127 6.00 -3.30 7.33
CA ASN A 127 6.77 -2.78 6.21
C ASN A 127 5.84 -2.39 5.04
N ASN A 128 6.41 -1.69 4.05
CA ASN A 128 5.78 -1.31 2.79
C ASN A 128 4.46 -0.54 2.95
N TYR A 129 4.48 0.51 3.75
CA TYR A 129 3.32 1.38 3.93
C TYR A 129 3.76 2.82 4.14
N TYR A 130 2.88 3.72 3.74
CA TYR A 130 2.89 5.11 4.17
C TYR A 130 1.74 5.37 5.14
N ILE A 131 1.92 6.39 5.97
CA ILE A 131 0.83 7.03 6.71
C ILE A 131 0.81 8.53 6.40
N TYR A 132 -0.38 9.05 6.12
CA TYR A 132 -0.61 10.45 5.79
C TYR A 132 -1.51 11.10 6.84
N ARG A 133 -1.06 12.21 7.45
CA ARG A 133 -1.89 13.03 8.34
C ARG A 133 -2.74 13.98 7.49
N ARG A 134 -3.98 13.59 7.23
CA ARG A 134 -4.85 14.29 6.28
C ARG A 134 -5.26 15.68 6.81
N PRO A 135 -5.05 16.78 6.04
CA PRO A 135 -5.36 18.13 6.52
C PRO A 135 -6.83 18.43 6.81
N SER A 136 -7.78 17.71 6.19
CA SER A 136 -9.21 18.02 6.32
C SER A 136 -9.78 17.79 7.72
N ASP A 137 -9.20 16.85 8.46
CA ASP A 137 -9.71 16.39 9.75
C ASP A 137 -8.61 15.83 10.67
N SER A 138 -7.33 16.01 10.31
CA SER A 138 -6.15 15.60 11.07
C SER A 138 -6.06 14.10 11.35
N ARG A 139 -6.89 13.28 10.70
CA ARG A 139 -6.89 11.82 10.87
C ARG A 139 -5.83 11.16 9.98
N TRP A 140 -5.25 10.09 10.49
CA TRP A 140 -4.27 9.28 9.78
C TRP A 140 -4.93 8.36 8.75
N VAL A 141 -4.30 8.26 7.58
CA VAL A 141 -4.68 7.32 6.52
C VAL A 141 -3.48 6.45 6.14
N PHE A 142 -3.68 5.14 6.11
CA PHE A 142 -2.68 4.16 5.67
C PHE A 142 -2.75 3.97 4.15
N ILE A 143 -1.59 3.92 3.51
CA ILE A 143 -1.44 3.77 2.06
C ILE A 143 -0.45 2.61 1.80
N PRO A 144 -0.78 1.63 0.95
CA PRO A 144 0.14 0.54 0.63
C PRO A 144 1.27 1.03 -0.27
N TRP A 145 2.48 0.54 -0.02
CA TRP A 145 3.63 0.66 -0.92
C TRP A 145 4.12 -0.73 -1.31
N GLY A 146 5.19 -0.89 -2.10
CA GLY A 146 5.91 -2.16 -2.26
C GLY A 146 5.12 -3.46 -2.57
N ILE A 147 4.01 -3.39 -3.30
CA ILE A 147 3.05 -4.51 -3.45
C ILE A 147 3.45 -5.62 -4.45
N ASP A 148 4.73 -5.75 -4.81
CA ASP A 148 5.19 -6.66 -5.86
C ASP A 148 5.16 -8.16 -5.47
N GLN A 149 5.18 -8.46 -4.18
CA GLN A 149 5.19 -9.83 -3.64
C GLN A 149 3.81 -10.34 -3.20
N THR A 150 2.77 -9.95 -3.92
CA THR A 150 1.37 -10.30 -3.62
C THR A 150 0.84 -11.40 -4.55
N PHE A 151 -0.34 -11.94 -4.23
CA PHE A 151 -1.06 -13.00 -4.97
C PHE A 151 -0.31 -14.34 -5.14
N SER A 152 0.73 -14.56 -4.34
CA SER A 152 1.54 -15.79 -4.37
C SER A 152 1.18 -16.78 -3.26
N SER A 153 0.52 -16.33 -2.19
CA SER A 153 0.11 -17.14 -1.05
C SER A 153 -1.16 -16.59 -0.42
N THR A 154 -1.80 -17.40 0.43
CA THR A 154 -2.90 -16.97 1.31
C THR A 154 -2.34 -16.56 2.66
N MET A 155 -2.84 -15.48 3.24
CA MET A 155 -2.48 -15.07 4.59
C MET A 155 -3.41 -15.66 5.65
N ASN A 156 -2.89 -15.78 6.87
CA ASN A 156 -3.73 -15.94 8.06
C ASN A 156 -4.43 -14.60 8.34
N PRO A 157 -5.77 -14.50 8.21
CA PRO A 157 -6.51 -13.24 8.40
C PRO A 157 -6.57 -12.80 9.87
N PHE A 158 -6.06 -13.64 10.78
CA PHE A 158 -6.01 -13.35 12.22
C PHE A 158 -4.62 -12.98 12.71
N LEU A 159 -3.68 -12.64 11.82
CA LEU A 159 -2.40 -12.05 12.23
C LEU A 159 -2.62 -10.74 12.99
N ARG A 160 -1.74 -10.49 13.97
CA ARG A 160 -1.89 -9.42 14.98
C ARG A 160 -0.61 -8.61 15.08
N GLU A 161 -0.15 -8.18 13.93
CA GLU A 161 1.14 -7.55 13.73
C GLU A 161 0.92 -6.12 13.22
N GLY A 162 1.72 -5.18 13.69
CA GLY A 162 1.43 -3.75 13.62
C GLY A 162 0.47 -3.34 14.74
N ARG A 163 0.79 -2.28 15.46
CA ARG A 163 0.08 -1.87 16.68
C ARG A 163 -1.41 -1.67 16.45
N VAL A 164 -1.80 -0.91 15.42
CA VAL A 164 -3.23 -0.64 15.12
C VAL A 164 -3.97 -1.93 14.76
N GLN A 165 -3.33 -2.81 13.99
CA GLN A 165 -3.91 -4.10 13.59
C GLN A 165 -4.07 -5.00 14.81
N LYS A 166 -3.04 -5.08 15.66
CA LYS A 166 -3.07 -5.82 16.92
C LYS A 166 -4.24 -5.38 17.80
N MET A 167 -4.42 -4.07 18.00
CA MET A 167 -5.50 -3.49 18.80
C MET A 167 -6.88 -3.76 18.16
N CYS A 168 -7.01 -3.63 16.83
CA CYS A 168 -8.24 -4.00 16.13
C CYS A 168 -8.60 -5.48 16.30
N MET A 169 -7.59 -6.36 16.28
CA MET A 169 -7.78 -7.79 16.48
C MET A 169 -8.00 -8.18 17.95
N ASP A 170 -7.66 -7.32 18.92
CA ASP A 170 -8.05 -7.50 20.32
C ASP A 170 -9.48 -7.03 20.57
N SER A 171 -9.92 -5.99 19.86
CA SER A 171 -11.26 -5.43 19.93
C SER A 171 -12.30 -6.33 19.24
N PRO A 172 -13.29 -6.88 19.97
CA PRO A 172 -14.39 -7.62 19.33
C PRO A 172 -15.14 -6.82 18.24
N PRO A 173 -15.55 -5.55 18.46
CA PRO A 173 -16.22 -4.79 17.41
C PRO A 173 -15.32 -4.50 16.21
N CYS A 174 -14.04 -4.16 16.41
CA CYS A 174 -13.14 -3.88 15.29
C CYS A 174 -12.85 -5.14 14.46
N LYS A 175 -12.58 -6.27 15.12
CA LYS A 175 -12.41 -7.57 14.46
C LYS A 175 -13.64 -7.96 13.63
N GLN A 176 -14.84 -7.77 14.17
CA GLN A 176 -16.08 -8.05 13.44
C GLN A 176 -16.22 -7.17 12.20
N ARG A 177 -15.93 -5.87 12.34
CA ARG A 177 -15.98 -4.91 11.22
C ARG A 177 -14.92 -5.24 10.17
N LEU A 178 -13.71 -5.64 10.56
CA LEU A 178 -12.67 -6.09 9.63
C LEU A 178 -13.11 -7.33 8.85
N ALA A 179 -13.72 -8.32 9.51
CA ALA A 179 -14.25 -9.51 8.85
C ALA A 179 -15.33 -9.17 7.80
N GLN A 180 -16.26 -8.26 8.13
CA GLN A 180 -17.26 -7.76 7.18
C GLN A 180 -16.61 -7.05 6.00
N THR A 181 -15.61 -6.19 6.26
CA THR A 181 -14.87 -5.47 5.21
C THR A 181 -14.13 -6.45 4.29
N TYR A 182 -13.58 -7.54 4.84
CA TYR A 182 -12.97 -8.60 4.04
C TYR A 182 -13.97 -9.29 3.11
N GLU A 183 -15.18 -9.57 3.58
CA GLU A 183 -16.25 -10.12 2.72
C GLU A 183 -16.63 -9.14 1.59
N GLU A 184 -16.74 -7.85 1.89
CA GLU A 184 -16.99 -6.79 0.90
C GLU A 184 -15.88 -6.73 -0.17
N VAL A 185 -14.61 -6.76 0.26
CA VAL A 185 -13.43 -6.79 -0.62
C VAL A 185 -13.45 -8.04 -1.51
N SER A 186 -13.69 -9.21 -0.93
CA SER A 186 -13.74 -10.48 -1.65
C SER A 186 -14.86 -10.51 -2.70
N ALA A 187 -16.05 -10.01 -2.34
CA ALA A 187 -17.19 -9.90 -3.25
C ALA A 187 -16.87 -8.93 -4.40
N ARG A 188 -16.28 -7.76 -4.10
CA ARG A 188 -15.88 -6.80 -5.12
C ARG A 188 -14.81 -7.36 -6.06
N ALA A 189 -13.81 -8.07 -5.54
CA ALA A 189 -12.75 -8.67 -6.35
C ALA A 189 -13.35 -9.69 -7.33
N SER A 190 -14.27 -10.52 -6.82
CA SER A 190 -15.02 -11.48 -7.63
C SER A 190 -15.82 -10.78 -8.74
N SER A 191 -16.48 -9.66 -8.45
CA SER A 191 -17.26 -8.91 -9.44
C SER A 191 -16.40 -8.36 -10.58
N ILE A 192 -15.24 -7.78 -10.27
CA ILE A 192 -14.29 -7.24 -11.26
C ILE A 192 -13.82 -8.35 -12.20
N TRP A 193 -13.53 -9.52 -11.65
CA TRP A 193 -13.14 -10.69 -12.44
C TRP A 193 -14.24 -11.15 -13.41
N TRP A 194 -15.49 -11.18 -12.96
CA TRP A 194 -16.64 -11.56 -13.79
C TRP A 194 -16.95 -10.52 -14.86
N ASP A 195 -16.78 -9.23 -14.56
CA ASP A 195 -16.96 -8.15 -15.53
C ASP A 195 -15.88 -8.18 -16.61
N TRP A 196 -14.62 -8.40 -16.23
CA TRP A 196 -13.53 -8.59 -17.19
C TRP A 196 -13.82 -9.77 -18.14
N ARG A 197 -14.23 -10.93 -17.62
CA ARG A 197 -14.57 -12.11 -18.45
C ARG A 197 -15.77 -11.88 -19.38
N ARG A 198 -16.76 -11.11 -18.95
CA ARG A 198 -17.96 -10.80 -19.75
C ARG A 198 -17.69 -9.71 -20.79
N GLY A 199 -16.87 -8.71 -20.45
CA GLY A 199 -16.44 -7.65 -21.35
C GLY A 199 -15.43 -8.12 -22.40
N SER A 200 -14.62 -9.15 -22.11
CA SER A 200 -13.68 -9.76 -23.06
C SER A 200 -14.34 -10.72 -24.06
N GLY A 201 -15.57 -10.43 -24.51
CA GLY A 201 -16.36 -11.31 -25.37
C GLY A 201 -15.58 -11.87 -26.58
N ARG A 202 -15.50 -13.20 -26.67
CA ARG A 202 -15.19 -14.03 -27.86
C ARG A 202 -14.24 -13.41 -28.90
N SER A 203 -12.94 -13.58 -28.71
CA SER A 203 -12.03 -13.85 -29.84
C SER A 203 -11.49 -15.26 -29.72
N SER A 204 -11.75 -16.05 -30.76
CA SER A 204 -11.35 -17.44 -30.93
C SER A 204 -9.88 -17.73 -30.57
N GLY A 205 -9.69 -18.74 -29.72
CA GLY A 205 -8.63 -19.74 -29.79
C GLY A 205 -7.18 -19.27 -29.89
N THR A 206 -6.46 -19.27 -28.76
CA THR A 206 -5.17 -19.94 -28.66
C THR A 206 -4.98 -20.39 -27.21
N ARG A 207 -4.88 -21.70 -27.01
CA ARG A 207 -4.53 -22.29 -25.72
C ARG A 207 -3.09 -21.85 -25.40
N CYS A 208 -2.86 -21.17 -24.28
CA CYS A 208 -1.51 -20.82 -23.85
C CYS A 208 -0.76 -22.13 -23.60
N SER A 209 0.11 -22.54 -24.53
CA SER A 209 0.97 -23.69 -24.34
C SER A 209 2.05 -23.31 -23.34
N THR A 210 2.16 -24.09 -22.27
CA THR A 210 3.27 -24.06 -21.33
C THR A 210 4.53 -24.50 -22.06
N THR A 211 5.27 -23.54 -22.60
CA THR A 211 6.65 -23.78 -23.03
C THR A 211 7.53 -23.74 -21.78
N PRO A 212 8.39 -24.74 -21.51
CA PRO A 212 9.20 -24.75 -20.29
C PRO A 212 10.13 -23.53 -20.25
N ALA A 213 10.16 -22.86 -19.11
CA ALA A 213 11.04 -21.72 -18.87
C ALA A 213 12.51 -22.11 -19.12
N LYS A 214 13.17 -21.41 -20.03
CA LYS A 214 14.64 -21.46 -20.14
C LYS A 214 15.24 -20.80 -18.90
N ARG A 215 16.06 -21.57 -18.19
CA ARG A 215 16.81 -21.19 -17.00
C ARG A 215 17.83 -20.09 -17.38
N TRP A 216 17.64 -18.87 -16.89
CA TRP A 216 18.62 -17.80 -17.02
C TRP A 216 19.61 -17.87 -15.86
N THR A 217 20.88 -18.13 -16.16
CA THR A 217 21.99 -18.04 -15.21
C THR A 217 22.45 -16.59 -15.03
N ARG A 218 22.71 -16.19 -13.78
CA ARG A 218 23.27 -14.88 -13.42
C ARG A 218 24.63 -14.66 -14.11
N ALA A 219 24.70 -13.69 -15.01
CA ALA A 219 25.97 -13.05 -15.40
C ALA A 219 26.08 -11.72 -14.65
N ARG A 220 27.03 -11.64 -13.71
CA ARG A 220 27.47 -10.35 -13.13
C ARG A 220 28.29 -9.62 -14.18
N SER A 221 27.91 -8.40 -14.54
CA SER A 221 28.87 -7.45 -15.09
C SER A 221 28.67 -6.09 -14.43
N ARG A 222 29.71 -5.65 -13.71
CA ARG A 222 29.82 -4.27 -13.20
C ARG A 222 30.30 -3.40 -14.36
N ARG A 223 29.52 -2.41 -14.73
CA ARG A 223 30.01 -1.23 -15.47
C ARG A 223 29.31 0.00 -14.92
N ALA A 224 30.09 0.92 -14.37
CA ALA A 224 29.61 2.25 -13.99
C ALA A 224 29.37 3.08 -15.25
N TRP A 225 28.25 3.80 -15.30
CA TRP A 225 27.88 4.69 -16.41
C TRP A 225 27.98 6.16 -15.94
N PRO A 226 28.44 7.10 -16.80
CA PRO A 226 28.43 8.53 -16.52
C PRO A 226 26.99 9.11 -16.56
N PRO A 227 26.75 10.33 -16.05
CA PRO A 227 25.39 10.85 -15.84
C PRO A 227 24.61 11.00 -17.15
N ALA A 228 23.42 10.42 -17.20
CA ALA A 228 22.52 10.41 -18.36
C ALA A 228 21.38 11.42 -18.19
N SER A 229 21.08 12.17 -19.25
CA SER A 229 19.83 12.91 -19.38
C SER A 229 18.72 11.95 -19.79
N ILE A 230 17.72 11.76 -18.92
CA ILE A 230 16.54 10.93 -19.21
C ILE A 230 15.51 11.79 -19.94
N THR A 231 15.24 11.48 -21.21
CA THR A 231 14.05 11.98 -21.91
C THR A 231 13.00 10.88 -21.92
N SER A 232 11.98 10.99 -21.08
CA SER A 232 10.80 10.11 -21.12
C SER A 232 9.85 10.59 -22.22
N ARG A 233 9.45 9.69 -23.12
CA ARG A 233 8.32 9.89 -24.04
C ARG A 233 7.20 8.97 -23.59
N ILE A 234 6.31 9.48 -22.76
CA ILE A 234 5.09 8.77 -22.34
C ILE A 234 4.11 8.87 -23.51
N VAL A 235 3.81 7.76 -24.17
CA VAL A 235 2.72 7.68 -25.14
C VAL A 235 1.54 7.06 -24.42
N LEU A 236 0.66 7.91 -23.88
CA LEU A 236 -0.66 7.50 -23.42
C LEU A 236 -1.53 7.29 -24.67
N ARG A 237 -2.01 6.06 -24.89
CA ARG A 237 -3.14 5.81 -25.79
C ARG A 237 -4.39 5.79 -24.91
N TYR A 238 -5.25 6.78 -25.10
CA TYR A 238 -6.62 6.79 -24.59
C TYR A 238 -7.49 5.80 -25.38
#